data_AF-A0A453KPX4-F1
#
_entry.id   AF-A0A453KPX4-F1
#
_cell.length_a   1.000
_cell.length_b   1.000
_cell.length_c   1.000
_cell.angle_alpha   90.00
_cell.angle_beta   90.00
_cell.angle_gamma   90.00
#
_symmetry.space_group_name_H-M   'P 1'
#
loop_
_entity.id
_entity.type
_entity.pdbx_description
1 polymer ?
#
loop_
_entity_poly.entity_id
_entity_poly.type
_entity_poly.pdbx_seq_one_letter_code
_entity_poly.pdbx_strand_id
1 'polypeptide(L)'
;MWRVLEEVHQMQQKITSPTDAKLPAMSPPSESRGHALMNLITELGVFYSSLAGWVDGYKNYVSGLHSWLQNCVVQPRDPSGGGNLTLSPRQHLAPPLFVLLGDLSAGMSSLPSEESCDSIKNLAADLKKMYRRQAAEQKKAAKKRSSDTGAEGDKSSETEPEMATLQGGLTAMFDRLSKLSGAMASLAENVKREAEIAREAYAIGRRTE
;
A
#
# COMPACT_ATOMS: atom_id res chain seq x y z
N MET A 1 11.20 10.86 0.67
CA MET A 1 11.00 9.39 0.67
C MET A 1 9.76 9.00 -0.12
N TRP A 2 8.55 9.37 0.31
CA TRP A 2 7.29 8.96 -0.35
C TRP A 2 7.17 9.37 -1.82
N ARG A 3 7.61 10.59 -2.18
CA ARG A 3 7.68 11.04 -3.57
C ARG A 3 8.58 10.16 -4.45
N VAL A 4 9.73 9.73 -3.92
CA VAL A 4 10.63 8.81 -4.64
C VAL A 4 9.99 7.43 -4.79
N LEU A 5 9.29 6.94 -3.75
CA LEU A 5 8.59 5.66 -3.81
C LEU A 5 7.46 5.69 -4.84
N GLU A 6 6.74 6.81 -4.95
CA GLU A 6 5.74 7.05 -5.99
C GLU A 6 6.36 6.98 -7.38
N GLU A 7 7.46 7.70 -7.62
CA GLU A 7 8.18 7.64 -8.89
C GLU A 7 8.61 6.22 -9.25
N VAL A 8 9.12 5.45 -8.28
CA VAL A 8 9.49 4.04 -8.48
C VAL A 8 8.28 3.19 -8.85
N HIS A 9 7.14 3.33 -8.16
CA HIS A 9 5.93 2.56 -8.47
C HIS A 9 5.34 2.93 -9.84
N GLN A 10 5.39 4.21 -10.23
CA GLN A 10 5.00 4.63 -11.58
C GLN A 10 5.92 4.03 -12.65
N MET A 11 7.23 3.95 -12.39
CA MET A 11 8.17 3.27 -13.30
C MET A 11 7.87 1.77 -13.40
N GLN A 12 7.62 1.10 -12.26
CA GLN A 12 7.26 -0.31 -12.23
C GLN A 12 5.97 -0.59 -13.01
N GLN A 13 4.94 0.26 -12.82
CA GLN A 13 3.68 0.18 -13.57
C GLN A 13 3.90 0.29 -15.09
N LYS A 14 4.76 1.22 -15.53
CA LYS A 14 5.11 1.39 -16.95
C LYS A 14 5.80 0.15 -17.52
N ILE A 15 6.78 -0.40 -16.79
CA ILE A 15 7.51 -1.62 -17.20
C ILE A 15 6.57 -2.82 -17.33
N THR A 16 5.58 -2.94 -16.45
CA THR A 16 4.60 -4.04 -16.50
C THR A 16 3.46 -3.82 -17.49
N SER A 17 3.37 -2.63 -18.08
CA SER A 17 2.33 -2.30 -19.07
C SER A 17 2.53 -3.08 -20.37
N PRO A 18 1.43 -3.54 -21.03
CA PRO A 18 1.49 -4.32 -22.26
C PRO A 18 2.25 -3.66 -23.43
N THR A 19 2.39 -2.33 -23.41
CA THR A 19 3.05 -1.56 -24.49
C THR A 19 4.57 -1.74 -24.55
N ASP A 20 5.23 -2.06 -23.43
CA ASP A 20 6.70 -2.20 -23.37
C ASP A 20 7.18 -3.65 -23.18
N ALA A 21 6.29 -4.56 -22.76
CA ALA A 21 6.64 -5.93 -22.43
C ALA A 21 6.73 -6.84 -23.68
N LYS A 22 7.75 -6.64 -24.53
CA LYS A 22 8.27 -7.74 -25.36
C LYS A 22 9.05 -8.70 -24.46
N LEU A 23 8.33 -9.50 -23.67
CA LEU A 23 8.94 -10.59 -22.91
C LEU A 23 9.60 -11.55 -23.92
N PRO A 24 10.92 -11.81 -23.82
CA PRO A 24 11.58 -12.73 -24.73
C PRO A 24 10.92 -14.10 -24.61
N ALA A 25 10.58 -14.68 -25.77
CA ALA A 25 9.90 -15.97 -25.92
C ALA A 25 10.76 -17.19 -25.49
N MET A 26 11.67 -17.03 -24.53
CA MET A 26 12.37 -18.15 -23.91
C MET A 26 11.55 -18.58 -22.69
N SER A 27 10.68 -19.56 -22.89
CA SER A 27 10.02 -20.21 -21.75
C SER A 27 11.08 -20.95 -20.93
N PRO A 28 11.32 -20.57 -19.66
CA PRO A 28 12.21 -21.33 -18.80
C PRO A 28 11.63 -22.74 -18.57
N PRO A 29 12.47 -23.76 -18.30
CA PRO A 29 12.02 -25.11 -17.98
C PRO A 29 10.85 -25.10 -16.98
N SER A 30 9.85 -25.96 -17.18
CA SER A 30 8.58 -25.91 -16.41
C SER A 30 8.79 -25.96 -14.88
N GLU A 31 9.84 -26.63 -14.41
CA GLU A 31 10.24 -26.70 -13.00
C GLU A 31 10.82 -25.37 -12.49
N SER A 32 11.68 -24.69 -13.25
CA SER A 32 12.19 -23.35 -12.91
C SER A 32 11.09 -22.28 -12.91
N ARG A 33 10.09 -22.39 -13.81
CA ARG A 33 8.90 -21.52 -13.80
C ARG A 33 8.05 -21.71 -12.54
N GLY A 34 7.86 -22.96 -12.10
CA GLY A 34 7.11 -23.26 -10.87
C GLY A 34 7.78 -22.70 -9.61
N HIS A 35 9.10 -22.82 -9.50
CA HIS A 35 9.86 -22.23 -8.39
C HIS A 35 9.80 -20.71 -8.39
N ALA A 36 9.99 -20.06 -9.55
CA ALA A 36 9.90 -18.60 -9.67
C ALA A 36 8.51 -18.08 -9.26
N LEU A 37 7.44 -18.77 -9.67
CA LEU A 37 6.07 -18.41 -9.32
C LEU A 37 5.81 -18.55 -7.81
N MET A 38 6.30 -19.62 -7.18
CA MET A 38 6.16 -19.81 -5.74
C MET A 38 6.94 -18.77 -4.92
N ASN A 39 8.15 -18.42 -5.37
CA ASN A 39 8.93 -17.34 -4.75
C ASN A 39 8.18 -16.02 -4.82
N LEU A 40 7.63 -15.65 -5.99
CA LEU A 40 6.85 -14.43 -6.15
C LEU A 40 5.63 -14.40 -5.22
N ILE A 41 4.90 -15.51 -5.11
CA ILE A 41 3.74 -15.62 -4.19
C ILE A 41 4.17 -15.38 -2.75
N THR A 42 5.31 -15.95 -2.35
CA THR A 42 5.83 -15.85 -0.98
C THR A 42 6.26 -14.42 -0.67
N GLU A 43 7.03 -13.79 -1.56
CA GLU A 43 7.48 -12.41 -1.43
C GLU A 43 6.31 -11.42 -1.40
N LEU A 44 5.27 -11.62 -2.24
CA LEU A 44 4.06 -10.79 -2.17
C LEU A 44 3.32 -10.96 -0.84
N GLY A 45 3.32 -12.16 -0.25
CA GLY A 45 2.74 -12.41 1.07
C GLY A 45 3.50 -11.67 2.18
N VAL A 46 4.83 -11.70 2.13
CA VAL A 46 5.70 -10.96 3.07
C VAL A 46 5.51 -9.45 2.90
N PHE A 47 5.50 -8.98 1.66
CA PHE A 47 5.30 -7.56 1.34
C PHE A 47 3.94 -7.08 1.82
N TYR A 48 2.86 -7.82 1.54
CA TYR A 48 1.52 -7.52 2.03
C TYR A 48 1.50 -7.39 3.56
N SER A 49 2.03 -8.40 4.27
CA SER A 49 2.02 -8.44 5.73
C SER A 49 2.82 -7.27 6.32
N SER A 50 3.97 -6.95 5.72
CA SER A 50 4.82 -5.85 6.14
C SER A 50 4.15 -4.49 5.91
N LEU A 51 3.53 -4.30 4.74
CA LEU A 51 2.82 -3.05 4.41
C LEU A 51 1.62 -2.84 5.32
N ALA A 52 0.79 -3.87 5.49
CA ALA A 52 -0.38 -3.81 6.37
C ALA A 52 0.03 -3.51 7.82
N GLY A 53 1.01 -4.26 8.35
CA GLY A 53 1.54 -4.04 9.69
C GLY A 53 2.15 -2.65 9.88
N TRP A 54 2.86 -2.13 8.88
CA TRP A 54 3.41 -0.78 8.91
C TRP A 54 2.30 0.29 8.92
N VAL A 55 1.29 0.16 8.06
CA VAL A 55 0.15 1.10 8.01
C VAL A 55 -0.59 1.11 9.34
N ASP A 56 -0.94 -0.07 9.86
CA ASP A 56 -1.70 -0.19 11.10
C ASP A 56 -0.89 0.28 12.30
N GLY A 57 0.39 -0.08 12.35
CA GLY A 57 1.32 0.38 13.39
C GLY A 57 1.44 1.91 13.41
N TYR A 58 1.60 2.54 12.24
CA TYR A 58 1.72 3.99 12.16
C TYR A 58 0.40 4.71 12.49
N LYS A 59 -0.74 4.20 12.02
CA LYS A 59 -2.08 4.70 12.40
C LYS A 59 -2.28 4.64 13.92
N ASN A 60 -2.03 3.48 14.53
CA ASN A 60 -2.20 3.28 15.97
C ASN A 60 -1.26 4.16 16.78
N TYR A 61 0.00 4.32 16.33
CA TYR A 61 0.97 5.19 16.98
C TYR A 61 0.51 6.66 16.97
N VAL A 62 0.15 7.19 15.79
CA VAL A 62 -0.28 8.59 15.65
C VAL A 62 -1.58 8.86 16.42
N SER A 63 -2.58 7.99 16.27
CA SER A 63 -3.86 8.13 16.98
C SER A 63 -3.67 8.02 18.50
N GLY A 64 -2.87 7.05 18.96
CA GLY A 64 -2.56 6.88 20.37
C GLY A 64 -1.82 8.08 20.96
N LEU A 65 -0.83 8.62 20.24
CA LEU A 65 -0.10 9.81 20.66
C LEU A 65 -1.01 11.05 20.67
N HIS A 66 -1.88 11.20 19.68
CA HIS A 66 -2.85 12.30 19.62
C HIS A 66 -3.83 12.25 20.80
N SER A 67 -4.43 11.08 21.08
CA SER A 67 -5.32 10.90 22.23
C SER A 67 -4.60 11.07 23.57
N TRP A 68 -3.37 10.57 23.69
CA TRP A 68 -2.55 10.78 24.88
C TRP A 68 -2.31 12.28 25.13
N LEU A 69 -1.95 13.03 24.08
CA LEU A 69 -1.73 14.46 24.18
C LEU A 69 -3.00 15.24 24.59
N GLN A 70 -4.15 14.86 24.03
CA GLN A 70 -5.45 15.43 24.41
C GLN A 70 -5.81 15.19 25.88
N ASN A 71 -5.43 14.03 26.43
CA ASN A 71 -5.68 13.69 27.83
C ASN A 71 -4.68 14.33 28.80
N CYS A 72 -3.44 14.61 28.35
CA CYS A 72 -2.39 15.15 29.20
C CYS A 72 -2.51 16.67 29.43
N VAL A 73 -3.14 17.40 28.53
CA VAL A 73 -3.40 18.83 28.72
C VAL A 73 -4.75 18.98 29.39
N VAL A 74 -4.71 19.17 30.72
CA VAL A 74 -5.88 19.60 31.50
C VAL A 74 -6.43 20.87 30.84
N GLN A 75 -7.61 20.78 30.23
CA GLN A 75 -8.31 21.96 29.75
C GLN A 75 -8.49 22.92 30.93
N PRO A 76 -8.03 24.19 30.83
CA PRO A 76 -8.29 25.15 31.89
C PRO A 76 -9.80 25.17 32.15
N ARG A 77 -10.21 24.88 33.38
CA ARG A 77 -11.62 24.96 33.76
C ARG A 77 -11.95 26.44 33.87
N ASP A 78 -12.95 26.89 33.12
CA ASP A 78 -13.40 28.29 33.12
C ASP A 78 -13.74 28.72 34.56
N PRO A 79 -13.07 29.74 35.15
CA PRO A 79 -13.40 30.22 36.49
C PRO A 79 -14.80 30.85 36.56
N SER A 80 -15.40 31.20 35.41
CA SER A 80 -16.68 31.92 35.32
C SER A 80 -17.93 31.04 35.23
N GLY A 81 -17.78 29.71 35.32
CA GLY A 81 -18.91 28.80 35.51
C GLY A 81 -19.33 28.05 34.24
N GLY A 82 -19.11 26.74 34.28
CA GLY A 82 -20.03 25.77 33.69
C GLY A 82 -19.67 25.16 32.34
N GLY A 83 -18.54 25.50 31.71
CA GLY A 83 -18.09 24.86 30.47
C GLY A 83 -16.65 24.37 30.57
N ASN A 84 -16.39 23.13 30.14
CA ASN A 84 -15.02 22.74 29.81
C ASN A 84 -14.59 23.62 28.62
N LEU A 85 -13.52 24.41 28.77
CA LEU A 85 -12.92 25.11 27.65
C LEU A 85 -12.35 24.04 26.71
N THR A 86 -13.16 23.61 25.73
CA THR A 86 -12.62 22.82 24.64
C THR A 86 -11.50 23.64 24.03
N LEU A 87 -10.26 23.21 24.24
CA LEU A 87 -9.10 23.69 23.51
C LEU A 87 -9.36 23.33 22.06
N SER A 88 -10.17 24.14 21.39
CA SER A 88 -10.53 23.96 20.01
C SER A 88 -9.22 24.09 19.24
N PRO A 89 -8.76 23.05 18.54
CA PRO A 89 -7.53 23.11 17.77
C PRO A 89 -7.53 24.23 16.72
N ARG A 90 -8.72 24.79 16.42
CA ARG A 90 -8.94 25.89 15.47
C ARG A 90 -9.04 27.28 16.12
N GLN A 91 -8.98 27.39 17.45
CA GLN A 91 -8.70 28.66 18.11
C GLN A 91 -7.17 28.82 18.11
N HIS A 92 -6.70 29.95 17.60
CA HIS A 92 -5.33 30.27 17.18
C HIS A 92 -4.24 30.24 18.28
N LEU A 93 -4.46 29.49 19.37
CA LEU A 93 -3.61 29.36 20.56
C LEU A 93 -3.27 27.88 20.89
N ALA A 94 -3.79 26.91 20.13
CA ALA A 94 -3.44 25.50 20.32
C ALA A 94 -1.95 25.28 19.98
N PRO A 95 -1.15 24.62 20.84
CA PRO A 95 0.24 24.34 20.54
C PRO A 95 0.37 23.59 19.21
N PRO A 96 1.36 23.91 18.34
CA PRO A 96 1.47 23.37 16.98
C PRO A 96 1.49 21.83 16.92
N LEU A 97 1.92 21.20 18.00
CA LEU A 97 1.92 19.74 18.16
C LEU A 97 0.50 19.13 18.11
N PHE A 98 -0.53 19.83 18.62
CA PHE A 98 -1.93 19.38 18.55
C PHE A 98 -2.46 19.37 17.13
N VAL A 99 -2.16 20.43 16.38
CA VAL A 99 -2.54 20.59 14.97
C VAL A 99 -1.85 19.51 14.14
N LEU A 100 -0.53 19.36 14.31
CA LEU A 100 0.26 18.36 13.60
C LEU A 100 -0.25 16.93 13.81
N LEU A 101 -0.50 16.53 15.06
CA LEU A 101 -0.99 15.18 15.35
C LEU A 101 -2.44 14.97 14.91
N GLY A 102 -3.28 16.00 14.99
CA GLY A 102 -4.66 15.94 14.52
C GLY A 102 -4.74 15.74 13.00
N ASP A 103 -4.01 16.58 12.25
CA ASP A 103 -3.98 16.50 10.79
C ASP A 103 -3.33 15.21 10.30
N LEU A 104 -2.27 14.76 10.98
CA LEU A 104 -1.64 13.49 10.67
C LEU A 104 -2.57 12.30 10.96
N SER A 105 -3.28 12.30 12.09
CA SER A 105 -4.25 11.26 12.46
C SER A 105 -5.40 11.19 11.46
N ALA A 106 -5.95 12.35 11.08
CA ALA A 106 -7.04 12.43 10.12
C ALA A 106 -6.59 11.98 8.73
N GLY A 107 -5.46 12.49 8.25
CA GLY A 107 -4.92 12.14 6.95
C GLY A 107 -4.50 10.69 6.82
N MET A 108 -3.93 10.09 7.87
CA MET A 108 -3.61 8.66 7.91
C MET A 108 -4.85 7.78 7.79
N SER A 109 -5.99 8.24 8.29
CA SER A 109 -7.26 7.53 8.20
C SER A 109 -7.89 7.59 6.80
N SER A 110 -7.54 8.60 5.99
CA SER A 110 -8.06 8.77 4.63
C SER A 110 -7.23 8.11 3.53
N LEU A 111 -6.12 7.44 3.87
CA LEU A 111 -5.23 6.84 2.86
C LEU A 111 -5.87 5.64 2.17
N PRO A 112 -5.59 5.41 0.87
CA PRO A 112 -6.05 4.25 0.10
C PRO A 112 -5.24 2.98 0.44
N SER A 113 -5.02 2.74 1.73
CA SER A 113 -4.20 1.65 2.27
C SER A 113 -4.86 0.29 2.11
N GLU A 114 -6.16 0.19 2.36
CA GLU A 114 -6.94 -1.04 2.20
C GLU A 114 -6.97 -1.48 0.73
N GLU A 115 -7.31 -0.55 -0.16
CA GLU A 115 -7.30 -0.79 -1.61
C GLU A 115 -5.95 -1.29 -2.12
N SER A 116 -4.85 -0.70 -1.63
CA SER A 116 -3.48 -1.09 -2.00
C SER A 116 -3.10 -2.45 -1.45
N CYS A 117 -3.52 -2.76 -0.23
CA CYS A 117 -3.35 -4.08 0.36
C CYS A 117 -4.12 -5.15 -0.40
N ASP A 118 -5.35 -4.84 -0.83
CA ASP A 118 -6.21 -5.78 -1.52
C ASP A 118 -5.74 -6.06 -2.95
N SER A 119 -5.13 -5.09 -3.65
CA SER A 119 -4.51 -5.39 -4.95
C SER A 119 -3.36 -6.39 -4.83
N ILE A 120 -2.53 -6.29 -3.78
CA ILE A 120 -1.45 -7.25 -3.52
C ILE A 120 -2.04 -8.63 -3.21
N LYS A 121 -3.07 -8.72 -2.37
CA LYS A 121 -3.77 -9.98 -2.05
C LYS A 121 -4.38 -10.62 -3.29
N ASN A 122 -5.04 -9.83 -4.13
CA ASN A 122 -5.70 -10.31 -5.35
C ASN A 122 -4.67 -10.87 -6.33
N LEU A 123 -3.56 -10.15 -6.56
CA LEU A 123 -2.46 -10.65 -7.38
C LEU A 123 -1.88 -11.95 -6.81
N ALA A 124 -1.65 -12.02 -5.49
CA ALA A 124 -1.17 -13.24 -4.85
C ALA A 124 -2.16 -14.43 -5.01
N ALA A 125 -3.47 -14.16 -5.00
CA ALA A 125 -4.50 -15.17 -5.23
C ALA A 125 -4.49 -15.67 -6.69
N ASP A 126 -4.35 -14.77 -7.65
CA ASP A 126 -4.26 -15.10 -9.08
C ASP A 126 -3.01 -15.93 -9.36
N LEU A 127 -1.86 -15.56 -8.80
CA LEU A 127 -0.62 -16.33 -8.93
C LEU A 127 -0.75 -17.73 -8.30
N LYS A 128 -1.41 -17.86 -7.14
CA LYS A 128 -1.68 -19.18 -6.53
C LYS A 128 -2.57 -20.04 -7.44
N LYS A 129 -3.55 -19.45 -8.11
CA LYS A 129 -4.41 -20.15 -9.08
C LYS A 129 -3.60 -20.63 -10.28
N MET A 130 -2.74 -19.78 -10.83
CA MET A 130 -1.80 -20.14 -11.91
C MET A 130 -0.89 -21.29 -11.50
N TYR A 131 -0.30 -21.23 -10.31
CA TYR A 131 0.58 -22.29 -9.79
C TYR A 131 -0.12 -23.65 -9.68
N ARG A 132 -1.35 -23.66 -9.14
CA ARG A 132 -2.16 -24.88 -9.02
C ARG A 132 -2.49 -25.48 -10.38
N ARG A 133 -2.82 -24.64 -11.37
CA ARG A 133 -3.11 -25.09 -12.73
C ARG A 133 -1.88 -25.71 -13.38
N GLN A 134 -0.73 -25.03 -13.32
CA GLN A 134 0.54 -25.54 -13.83
C GLN A 134 0.93 -26.88 -13.20
N ALA A 135 0.75 -27.03 -11.88
CA ALA A 135 1.02 -28.29 -11.18
C ALA A 135 0.07 -29.43 -11.62
N ALA A 136 -1.21 -29.13 -11.88
CA ALA A 136 -2.18 -30.10 -12.36
C ALA A 136 -1.85 -30.57 -13.80
N GLU A 137 -1.44 -29.66 -14.67
CA GLU A 137 -1.01 -29.97 -16.05
C GLU A 137 0.25 -30.83 -16.08
N GLN A 138 1.25 -30.52 -15.24
CA GLN A 138 2.45 -31.35 -15.13
C GLN A 138 2.14 -32.78 -14.68
N LYS A 139 1.23 -32.95 -13.69
CA LYS A 139 0.78 -34.28 -13.26
C LYS A 139 0.03 -35.03 -14.36
N LYS A 140 -0.84 -34.36 -15.12
CA LYS A 140 -1.53 -34.95 -16.28
C LYS A 140 -0.54 -35.37 -17.37
N ALA A 141 0.45 -34.54 -17.67
CA ALA A 141 1.47 -34.82 -18.67
C ALA A 141 2.37 -36.01 -18.26
N ALA A 142 2.74 -36.11 -16.98
CA ALA A 142 3.48 -37.27 -16.46
C ALA A 142 2.68 -38.56 -16.57
N LYS A 143 1.38 -38.53 -16.24
CA LYS A 143 0.48 -39.69 -16.36
C LYS A 143 0.26 -40.12 -17.82
N LYS A 144 0.16 -39.18 -18.75
CA LYS A 144 0.04 -39.44 -20.19
C LYS A 144 1.32 -40.03 -20.79
N ARG A 145 2.51 -39.69 -20.27
CA ARG A 145 3.79 -40.28 -20.69
C ARG A 145 4.00 -41.71 -20.19
N SER A 146 3.36 -42.10 -19.09
CA SER A 146 3.40 -43.48 -18.60
C SER A 146 2.39 -44.42 -19.27
N SER A 147 1.41 -43.88 -20.02
CA SER A 147 0.47 -44.64 -20.83
C SER A 147 0.83 -44.44 -22.30
N ASP A 148 1.45 -45.43 -22.95
CA ASP A 148 1.83 -45.37 -24.36
C ASP A 148 0.62 -45.12 -25.28
N THR A 149 0.32 -43.85 -25.54
CA THR A 149 -0.62 -43.42 -26.59
C THR A 149 -0.18 -42.04 -27.09
N GLY A 150 0.42 -42.05 -28.27
CA GLY A 150 0.75 -40.85 -29.03
C GLY A 150 -0.50 -40.03 -29.27
N ALA A 151 -0.54 -38.83 -28.71
CA ALA A 151 -1.47 -37.79 -29.08
C ALA A 151 -0.79 -36.45 -28.85
N GLU A 152 -0.29 -35.88 -29.95
CA GLU A 152 0.13 -34.48 -30.08
C GLU A 152 -0.95 -33.58 -29.47
N GLY A 153 -0.55 -32.80 -28.48
CA GLY A 153 -1.41 -31.85 -27.80
C GLY A 153 -0.85 -30.46 -28.01
N ASP A 154 -1.58 -29.67 -28.79
CA ASP A 154 -1.40 -28.24 -28.99
C ASP A 154 -1.26 -27.54 -27.62
N LYS A 155 -0.07 -26.98 -27.39
CA LYS A 155 0.38 -26.39 -26.10
C LYS A 155 0.34 -24.86 -26.12
N SER A 156 -0.14 -24.26 -27.21
CA SER A 156 0.07 -22.84 -27.50
C SER A 156 -0.98 -21.92 -26.89
N SER A 157 -2.22 -22.41 -26.69
CA SER A 157 -3.38 -21.52 -26.44
C SER A 157 -3.50 -20.95 -25.01
N GLU A 158 -3.00 -21.61 -23.96
CA GLU A 158 -3.28 -21.20 -22.57
C GLU A 158 -2.20 -20.30 -21.93
N THR A 159 -1.03 -20.17 -22.56
CA THR A 159 0.11 -19.42 -21.99
C THR A 159 -0.06 -17.90 -22.14
N GLU A 160 -0.66 -17.46 -23.24
CA GLU A 160 -1.00 -16.07 -23.54
C GLU A 160 -1.99 -15.43 -22.53
N PRO A 161 -3.16 -16.04 -22.21
CA PRO A 161 -4.12 -15.44 -21.28
C PRO A 161 -3.60 -15.36 -19.84
N GLU A 162 -2.75 -16.29 -19.42
CA GLU A 162 -2.11 -16.25 -18.10
C GLU A 162 -1.14 -15.08 -17.96
N MET A 163 -0.34 -14.82 -19.00
CA MET A 163 0.61 -13.71 -19.00
C MET A 163 -0.10 -12.36 -19.03
N ALA A 164 -1.18 -12.24 -19.80
CA ALA A 164 -2.04 -11.05 -19.80
C ALA A 164 -2.70 -10.82 -18.42
N THR A 165 -3.15 -11.89 -17.75
CA THR A 165 -3.72 -11.80 -16.39
C THR A 165 -2.66 -11.31 -15.39
N LEU A 166 -1.44 -11.85 -15.47
CA LEU A 166 -0.32 -11.43 -14.62
C LEU A 166 0.05 -9.96 -14.84
N GLN A 167 0.18 -9.53 -16.08
CA GLN A 167 0.51 -8.14 -16.43
C GLN A 167 -0.58 -7.18 -15.95
N GLY A 168 -1.86 -7.53 -16.13
CA GLY A 168 -2.99 -6.76 -15.64
C GLY A 168 -2.97 -6.63 -14.11
N GLY A 169 -2.75 -7.74 -13.40
CA GLY A 169 -2.65 -7.76 -11.94
C GLY A 169 -1.46 -6.94 -11.39
N LEU A 170 -0.28 -7.06 -12.00
CA LEU A 170 0.90 -6.27 -11.63
C LEU A 170 0.68 -4.77 -11.88
N THR A 171 0.12 -4.42 -13.04
CA THR A 171 -0.18 -3.02 -13.40
C THR A 171 -1.17 -2.42 -12.40
N ALA A 172 -2.23 -3.16 -12.05
CA ALA A 172 -3.20 -2.71 -11.05
C ALA A 172 -2.59 -2.59 -9.64
N MET A 173 -1.69 -3.50 -9.26
CA MET A 173 -0.99 -3.44 -7.98
C MET A 173 -0.11 -2.20 -7.89
N PHE A 174 0.76 -1.96 -8.88
CA PHE A 174 1.66 -0.81 -8.88
C PHE A 174 0.92 0.52 -9.02
N ASP A 175 -0.20 0.56 -9.75
CA ASP A 175 -1.09 1.73 -9.79
C ASP A 175 -1.58 2.11 -8.39
N ARG A 176 -2.07 1.14 -7.61
CA ARG A 176 -2.56 1.40 -6.25
C ARG A 176 -1.43 1.78 -5.29
N LEU A 177 -0.27 1.12 -5.40
CA LEU A 177 0.90 1.48 -4.59
C LEU A 177 1.39 2.90 -4.92
N SER A 178 1.39 3.29 -6.19
CA SER A 178 1.70 4.66 -6.62
C SER A 178 0.73 5.66 -5.97
N LYS A 179 -0.58 5.39 -6.04
CA LYS A 179 -1.61 6.24 -5.41
C LYS A 179 -1.44 6.36 -3.90
N LEU A 180 -1.12 5.25 -3.21
CA LEU A 180 -0.82 5.28 -1.78
C LEU A 180 0.41 6.13 -1.48
N SER A 181 1.51 5.94 -2.20
CA SER A 181 2.74 6.73 -2.00
C SER A 181 2.54 8.22 -2.31
N GLY A 182 1.77 8.56 -3.35
CA GLY A 182 1.43 9.94 -3.68
C GLY A 182 0.54 10.59 -2.61
N ALA A 183 -0.46 9.86 -2.11
CA ALA A 183 -1.29 10.31 -0.99
C ALA A 183 -0.45 10.53 0.28
N MET A 184 0.49 9.63 0.58
CA MET A 184 1.44 9.79 1.69
C MET A 184 2.35 11.01 1.52
N ALA A 185 2.83 11.27 0.31
CA ALA A 185 3.65 12.44 0.02
C ALA A 185 2.87 13.75 0.21
N SER A 186 1.65 13.81 -0.34
CA SER A 186 0.76 14.96 -0.17
C SER A 186 0.40 15.19 1.30
N LEU A 187 0.11 14.13 2.05
CA LEU A 187 -0.16 14.21 3.48
C LEU A 187 1.02 14.82 4.24
N ALA A 188 2.25 14.33 3.99
CA ALA A 188 3.44 14.83 4.66
C ALA A 188 3.70 16.31 4.37
N GLU A 189 3.46 16.76 3.13
CA GLU A 189 3.62 18.17 2.75
C GLU A 189 2.54 19.06 3.35
N ASN A 190 1.29 18.60 3.34
CA ASN A 190 0.17 19.33 3.94
C ASN A 190 0.36 19.48 5.46
N VAL A 191 0.66 18.39 6.17
CA VAL A 191 0.91 18.42 7.62
C VAL A 191 2.08 19.35 7.95
N LYS A 192 3.16 19.31 7.16
CA LYS A 192 4.30 20.22 7.34
C LYS A 192 3.90 21.68 7.18
N ARG A 193 3.10 22.00 6.17
CA ARG A 193 2.62 23.37 5.90
C ARG A 193 1.70 23.86 7.01
N GLU A 194 0.71 23.07 7.41
CA GLU A 194 -0.23 23.45 8.48
C GLU A 194 0.47 23.58 9.85
N ALA A 195 1.43 22.70 10.15
CA ALA A 195 2.22 22.81 11.36
C ALA A 195 3.07 24.08 11.41
N GLU A 196 3.58 24.54 10.27
CA GLU A 196 4.34 25.80 10.17
C GLU A 196 3.41 27.00 10.40
N ILE A 197 2.23 27.02 9.78
CA ILE A 197 1.22 28.07 10.00
C ILE A 197 0.82 28.11 11.48
N ALA A 198 0.55 26.95 12.08
CA ALA A 198 0.22 26.85 13.50
C ALA A 198 1.37 27.36 14.38
N ARG A 199 2.62 27.09 14.01
CA ARG A 199 3.81 27.58 14.72
C ARG A 199 3.92 29.09 14.71
N GLU A 200 3.74 29.72 13.55
CA GLU A 200 3.75 31.17 13.42
C GLU A 200 2.62 31.82 14.22
N ALA A 201 1.39 31.30 14.08
CA ALA A 201 0.23 31.80 14.82
C ALA A 201 0.43 31.69 16.35
N TYR A 202 0.92 30.55 16.82
CA TYR A 202 1.22 30.32 18.24
C TYR A 202 2.30 31.27 18.77
N ALA A 203 3.33 31.56 17.97
CA ALA A 203 4.40 32.49 18.34
C ALA A 203 3.96 33.97 18.34
N ILE A 204 2.94 34.33 17.56
CA ILE A 204 2.32 35.66 17.59
C ILE A 204 1.40 35.78 18.80
N GLY A 205 0.52 34.80 19.03
CA GLY A 205 -0.41 34.79 20.16
C GLY A 205 0.29 34.88 21.52
N ARG A 206 1.42 34.17 21.69
CA ARG A 206 2.25 34.29 22.90
C ARG A 206 2.95 35.63 23.12
N ARG A 207 3.05 36.48 22.09
CA ARG A 207 3.66 37.82 22.23
C ARG A 207 2.63 38.89 22.60
N THR A 208 1.35 38.59 22.45
CA THR A 208 0.23 39.49 22.74
C THR A 208 -0.39 39.27 24.12
N GLU A 209 -0.01 38.20 24.82
CA GLU A 209 -0.32 37.92 26.23
C GLU A 209 0.77 38.44 27.17
#